data_AF-A0A941J9M4-F1
#
_entry.id   AF-A0A941J9M4-F1
#
_cell.length_a   1.000
_cell.length_b   1.000
_cell.length_c   1.000
_cell.angle_alpha   90.00
_cell.angle_beta   90.00
_cell.angle_gamma   90.00
#
_symmetry.space_group_name_H-M   'P 1'
#
loop_
_entity.id
_entity.type
_entity.pdbx_description
1 polymer ?
#
loop_
_entity_poly.entity_id
_entity_poly.type
_entity_poly.pdbx_seq_one_letter_code
_entity_poly.pdbx_strand_id
1 'polypeptide(L)'
;MKTDAARLARCIVAEPLTSQAFAEFGEVVEHAGNERRRHLALPYAHSAPAARTAIWVSRVESAIPQPCPVLLLERHPYSSQTFIPLDNTPYLVVVAPDDAQGEPDLERLRAFVASGSQGVCYRTGVWHQGLSTLRAPAQFAVTMTLTGAGDDDVFWKMPDSVSIAIDCTLPASRPRSDPAT
;
A
#
# COMPACT_ATOMS: atom_id res chain seq x y z
N MET A 1 10.01 1.66 -39.92
CA MET A 1 8.83 0.83 -39.67
C MET A 1 9.24 -0.27 -38.69
N LYS A 2 9.18 0.02 -37.39
CA LYS A 2 9.35 -0.99 -36.34
C LYS A 2 7.97 -1.18 -35.72
N THR A 3 7.55 -2.43 -35.70
CA THR A 3 6.22 -2.91 -35.37
C THR A 3 5.90 -2.55 -33.91
N ASP A 4 4.89 -1.71 -33.69
CA ASP A 4 4.20 -1.58 -32.41
C ASP A 4 3.51 -2.92 -32.14
N ALA A 5 4.21 -3.81 -31.44
CA ALA A 5 3.54 -4.91 -30.77
C ALA A 5 2.68 -4.26 -29.68
N ALA A 6 1.35 -4.30 -29.83
CA ALA A 6 0.42 -3.93 -28.78
C ALA A 6 0.82 -4.70 -27.51
N ARG A 7 1.48 -4.00 -26.57
CA ARG A 7 1.93 -4.60 -25.32
C ARG A 7 0.66 -4.97 -24.54
N LEU A 8 0.44 -6.27 -24.37
CA LEU A 8 -0.78 -6.81 -23.78
C LEU A 8 -0.97 -6.21 -22.38
N ALA A 9 -2.17 -5.67 -22.11
CA ALA A 9 -2.52 -5.19 -20.78
C ALA A 9 -2.42 -6.34 -19.78
N ARG A 10 -1.61 -6.17 -18.74
CA ARG A 10 -1.41 -7.20 -17.70
C ARG A 10 -2.45 -7.01 -16.61
N CYS A 11 -3.22 -8.06 -16.33
CA CYS A 11 -4.20 -8.09 -15.25
C CYS A 11 -3.70 -8.97 -14.10
N ILE A 12 -3.66 -8.43 -12.88
CA ILE A 12 -3.31 -9.14 -11.65
C ILE A 12 -4.55 -9.23 -10.77
N VAL A 13 -4.82 -10.40 -10.19
CA VAL A 13 -5.92 -10.54 -9.23
C VAL A 13 -5.41 -10.20 -7.84
N ALA A 14 -6.05 -9.26 -7.15
CA ALA A 14 -5.74 -8.95 -5.77
C ALA A 14 -6.16 -10.11 -4.84
N GLU A 15 -5.32 -10.39 -3.85
CA GLU A 15 -5.60 -11.39 -2.82
C GLU A 15 -5.95 -10.73 -1.47
N PRO A 16 -6.49 -11.45 -0.48
CA PRO A 16 -6.67 -10.90 0.87
C PRO A 16 -5.32 -10.51 1.49
N LEU A 17 -5.25 -9.33 2.13
CA LEU A 17 -4.07 -8.97 2.90
C LEU A 17 -3.92 -9.87 4.12
N THR A 18 -2.75 -10.51 4.25
CA THR A 18 -2.37 -11.27 5.44
C THR A 18 -0.95 -10.93 5.87
N SER A 19 -0.69 -11.02 7.18
CA SER A 19 0.66 -10.81 7.72
C SER A 19 1.72 -11.71 7.05
N GLN A 20 1.38 -12.96 6.73
CA GLN A 20 2.30 -13.89 6.07
C GLN A 20 2.61 -13.48 4.62
N ALA A 21 1.58 -13.18 3.83
CA ALA A 21 1.75 -12.86 2.41
C ALA A 21 2.43 -11.50 2.20
N PHE A 22 2.29 -10.57 3.15
CA PHE A 22 2.88 -9.23 3.09
C PHE A 22 4.31 -9.13 3.68
N ALA A 23 4.81 -10.19 4.33
CA ALA A 23 6.03 -10.15 5.15
C ALA A 23 7.31 -9.70 4.41
N GLU A 24 7.41 -9.97 3.10
CA GLU A 24 8.53 -9.51 2.28
C GLU A 24 8.56 -7.97 2.19
N PHE A 25 7.38 -7.37 1.99
CA PHE A 25 7.21 -5.95 1.70
C PHE A 25 7.12 -5.08 2.95
N GLY A 26 6.71 -5.67 4.08
CA GLY A 26 6.48 -4.91 5.28
C GLY A 26 5.80 -5.69 6.39
N GLU A 27 5.01 -4.96 7.18
CA GLU A 27 4.27 -5.51 8.31
C GLU A 27 2.81 -5.04 8.24
N VAL A 28 1.86 -5.96 8.44
CA VAL A 28 0.44 -5.61 8.55
C VAL A 28 0.18 -5.07 9.96
N VAL A 29 -0.42 -3.88 10.04
CA VAL A 29 -0.87 -3.24 11.28
C VAL A 29 -2.25 -3.77 11.62
N GLU A 30 -2.28 -4.88 12.36
CA GLU A 30 -3.51 -5.53 12.81
C GLU A 30 -3.26 -6.28 14.13
N HIS A 31 -4.31 -6.64 14.84
CA HIS A 31 -4.21 -7.50 16.01
C HIS A 31 -5.07 -8.76 15.84
N ALA A 32 -4.56 -9.72 15.06
CA ALA A 32 -5.26 -10.97 14.77
C ALA A 32 -5.13 -12.05 15.88
N GLY A 33 -4.30 -11.82 16.90
CA GLY A 33 -4.07 -12.75 18.02
C GLY A 33 -4.85 -12.40 19.30
N ASN A 34 -4.75 -13.29 20.30
CA ASN A 34 -5.41 -13.14 21.61
C ASN A 34 -4.55 -12.42 22.66
N GLU A 35 -3.34 -12.01 22.29
CA GLU A 35 -2.44 -11.29 23.20
C GLU A 35 -3.04 -9.95 23.64
N ARG A 36 -2.64 -9.46 24.83
CA ARG A 36 -3.06 -8.12 25.28
C ARG A 36 -2.52 -7.02 24.38
N ARG A 37 -1.33 -7.24 23.81
CA ARG A 37 -0.62 -6.27 22.98
C ARG A 37 0.27 -6.99 21.98
N ARG A 38 0.14 -6.62 20.71
CA ARG A 38 1.12 -6.90 19.66
C ARG A 38 2.06 -5.71 19.49
N HIS A 39 3.36 -5.96 19.48
CA HIS A 39 4.37 -4.98 19.12
C HIS A 39 4.66 -5.07 17.62
N LEU A 40 4.75 -3.92 16.96
CA LEU A 40 5.16 -3.80 15.56
C LEU A 40 6.64 -3.41 15.51
N ALA A 41 7.37 -3.95 14.55
CA ALA A 41 8.81 -3.78 14.45
C ALA A 41 9.21 -2.69 13.43
N LEU A 42 8.40 -2.47 12.40
CA LEU A 42 8.78 -1.60 11.28
C LEU A 42 8.40 -0.12 11.42
N PRO A 43 7.28 0.29 12.06
CA PRO A 43 6.94 1.70 12.13
C PRO A 43 8.09 2.55 12.68
N TYR A 44 8.42 3.63 11.97
CA TYR A 44 9.53 4.55 12.27
C TYR A 44 10.94 4.00 12.02
N ALA A 45 11.10 2.83 11.39
CA ALA A 45 12.40 2.40 10.91
C ALA A 45 12.92 3.39 9.84
N HIS A 46 14.14 3.89 10.03
CA HIS A 46 14.72 4.89 9.14
C HIS A 46 16.26 4.90 9.18
N SER A 47 16.85 5.56 8.19
CA SER A 47 18.28 5.86 8.11
C SER A 47 18.49 7.33 7.77
N ALA A 48 19.68 7.88 8.05
CA ALA A 48 20.04 9.22 7.59
C ALA A 48 19.85 9.35 6.05
N PRO A 49 19.39 10.51 5.54
CA PRO A 49 19.18 11.75 6.27
C PRO A 49 17.80 11.90 6.95
N ALA A 50 16.93 10.87 6.93
CA ALA A 50 15.66 10.93 7.64
C ALA A 50 15.89 11.11 9.15
N ALA A 51 15.23 12.10 9.75
CA ALA A 51 15.46 12.46 11.16
C ALA A 51 14.21 12.97 11.88
N ARG A 52 13.17 13.40 11.15
CA ARG A 52 11.97 13.98 11.76
C ARG A 52 10.78 13.04 11.63
N THR A 53 10.44 12.36 12.71
CA THR A 53 9.20 11.59 12.78
C THR A 53 7.99 12.50 12.58
N ALA A 54 7.10 12.11 11.67
CA ALA A 54 5.90 12.84 11.34
C ALA A 54 4.68 11.93 11.32
N ILE A 55 3.52 12.52 11.61
CA ILE A 55 2.21 11.93 11.42
C ILE A 55 1.28 12.99 10.82
N TRP A 56 0.45 12.60 9.88
CA TRP A 56 -0.59 13.44 9.31
C TRP A 56 -1.81 12.60 8.97
N VAL A 57 -2.91 13.28 8.63
CA VAL A 57 -4.14 12.65 8.18
C VAL A 57 -4.37 13.01 6.72
N SER A 58 -4.35 12.01 5.86
CA SER A 58 -4.70 12.16 4.44
C SER A 58 -6.19 11.88 4.25
N ARG A 59 -6.83 12.64 3.35
CA ARG A 59 -8.19 12.38 2.88
C ARG A 59 -8.14 11.94 1.43
N VAL A 60 -8.89 10.88 1.11
CA VAL A 60 -9.11 10.40 -0.25
C VAL A 60 -10.56 10.65 -0.61
N GLU A 61 -10.79 11.52 -1.59
CA GLU A 61 -12.14 11.96 -1.97
C GLU A 61 -12.83 11.04 -2.97
N SER A 62 -12.08 10.20 -3.68
CA SER A 62 -12.62 9.31 -4.71
C SER A 62 -11.97 7.94 -4.66
N ALA A 63 -12.80 6.91 -4.81
CA ALA A 63 -12.33 5.53 -4.88
C ALA A 63 -11.62 5.28 -6.21
N ILE A 64 -10.62 4.40 -6.20
CA ILE A 64 -9.95 3.95 -7.41
C ILE A 64 -10.97 3.26 -8.35
N PRO A 65 -10.99 3.54 -9.66
CA PRO A 65 -11.89 2.85 -10.59
C PRO A 65 -11.58 1.35 -10.65
N GLN A 66 -12.54 0.55 -11.13
CA GLN A 66 -12.35 -0.88 -11.37
C GLN A 66 -12.46 -1.22 -12.87
N PRO A 67 -11.57 -2.06 -13.43
CA PRO A 67 -10.39 -2.65 -12.78
C PRO A 67 -9.35 -1.58 -12.41
N CYS A 68 -8.64 -1.77 -11.29
CA CYS A 68 -7.83 -0.72 -10.66
C CYS A 68 -6.54 -0.48 -11.43
N PRO A 69 -6.32 0.69 -12.04
CA PRO A 69 -5.10 0.95 -12.78
C PRO A 69 -3.91 1.12 -11.83
N VAL A 70 -2.77 0.54 -12.20
CA VAL A 70 -1.48 0.86 -11.60
C VAL A 70 -0.72 1.74 -12.59
N LEU A 71 -0.51 3.01 -12.23
CA LEU A 71 0.11 4.00 -13.12
C LEU A 71 1.49 4.44 -12.64
N LEU A 72 1.71 4.36 -11.33
CA LEU A 72 2.89 4.88 -10.64
C LEU A 72 3.16 3.99 -9.44
N LEU A 73 4.43 3.64 -9.24
CA LEU A 73 4.93 3.15 -7.96
C LEU A 73 5.84 4.21 -7.36
N GLU A 74 5.86 4.26 -6.04
CA GLU A 74 6.75 5.09 -5.25
C GLU A 74 7.50 4.22 -4.24
N ARG A 75 8.63 4.73 -3.76
CA ARG A 75 9.33 4.17 -2.60
C ARG A 75 9.95 5.28 -1.78
N HIS A 76 10.23 4.98 -0.52
CA HIS A 76 10.93 5.89 0.39
C HIS A 76 12.30 5.31 0.75
N PRO A 77 13.41 5.83 0.18
CA PRO A 77 14.73 5.23 0.35
C PRO A 77 15.25 5.21 1.80
N TYR A 78 14.75 6.12 2.64
CA TYR A 78 15.28 6.35 3.98
C TYR A 78 14.35 5.95 5.10
N SER A 79 13.09 5.62 4.82
CA SER A 79 12.08 5.45 5.86
C SER A 79 11.05 4.39 5.52
N SER A 80 10.63 3.64 6.54
CA SER A 80 9.35 2.94 6.51
C SER A 80 8.20 3.94 6.43
N GLN A 81 7.11 3.57 5.77
CA GLN A 81 5.89 4.38 5.74
C GLN A 81 4.69 3.54 6.17
N THR A 82 3.86 4.10 7.04
CA THR A 82 2.71 3.39 7.61
C THR A 82 1.41 4.09 7.24
N PHE A 83 0.44 3.33 6.73
CA PHE A 83 -0.94 3.74 6.50
C PHE A 83 -1.88 3.02 7.45
N ILE A 84 -2.70 3.78 8.17
CA ILE A 84 -3.72 3.25 9.08
C ILE A 84 -5.09 3.85 8.70
N PRO A 85 -6.06 3.04 8.24
CA PRO A 85 -7.41 3.51 7.97
C PRO A 85 -8.09 4.00 9.26
N LEU A 86 -8.76 5.15 9.19
CA LEU A 86 -9.46 5.75 10.34
C LEU A 86 -10.97 5.47 10.34
N ASP A 87 -11.52 4.99 9.22
CA ASP A 87 -12.95 4.81 8.99
C ASP A 87 -13.33 3.42 8.46
N ASN A 88 -12.49 2.41 8.71
CA ASN A 88 -12.70 1.03 8.29
C ASN A 88 -12.89 0.87 6.75
N THR A 89 -12.29 1.77 5.97
CA THR A 89 -12.34 1.72 4.51
C THR A 89 -11.36 0.69 3.95
N PRO A 90 -11.83 -0.29 3.16
CA PRO A 90 -10.95 -1.19 2.45
C PRO A 90 -10.22 -0.44 1.35
N TYR A 91 -8.98 -0.83 1.14
CA TYR A 91 -8.08 -0.16 0.23
C TYR A 91 -7.17 -1.19 -0.44
N LEU A 92 -6.64 -0.78 -1.59
CA LEU A 92 -5.75 -1.57 -2.39
C LEU A 92 -4.31 -1.30 -1.98
N VAL A 93 -3.55 -2.37 -1.76
CA VAL A 93 -2.11 -2.33 -1.52
C VAL A 93 -1.44 -3.01 -2.71
N VAL A 94 -0.63 -2.28 -3.46
CA VAL A 94 0.16 -2.84 -4.56
C VAL A 94 1.63 -2.65 -4.23
N VAL A 95 2.43 -3.71 -4.36
CA VAL A 95 3.85 -3.72 -3.96
C VAL A 95 4.67 -4.54 -4.93
N ALA A 96 5.94 -4.16 -5.09
CA ALA A 96 6.94 -4.92 -5.84
C ALA A 96 8.26 -4.96 -5.06
N PRO A 97 9.01 -6.06 -5.15
CA PRO A 97 10.40 -6.07 -4.72
C PRO A 97 11.27 -5.34 -5.77
N ASP A 98 12.54 -5.11 -5.42
CA ASP A 98 13.53 -4.65 -6.39
C ASP A 98 13.87 -5.76 -7.40
N ASP A 99 14.10 -5.38 -8.64
CA ASP A 99 14.78 -6.18 -9.65
C ASP A 99 16.31 -6.08 -9.53
N ALA A 100 17.05 -6.64 -10.50
CA ALA A 100 18.51 -6.61 -10.52
C ALA A 100 19.11 -5.20 -10.67
N GLN A 101 18.31 -4.21 -11.08
CA GLN A 101 18.69 -2.81 -11.28
C GLN A 101 18.19 -1.91 -10.15
N GLY A 102 17.42 -2.43 -9.19
CA GLY A 102 16.80 -1.66 -8.12
C GLY A 102 15.55 -0.89 -8.57
N GLU A 103 14.96 -1.26 -9.71
CA GLU A 103 13.64 -0.84 -10.19
C GLU A 103 12.57 -1.85 -9.72
N PRO A 104 11.26 -1.54 -9.81
CA PRO A 104 10.22 -2.50 -9.44
C PRO A 104 10.26 -3.76 -10.31
N ASP A 105 10.44 -4.94 -9.69
CA ASP A 105 10.25 -6.22 -10.37
C ASP A 105 8.76 -6.43 -10.65
N LEU A 106 8.37 -6.12 -11.89
CA LEU A 106 6.99 -6.26 -12.31
C LEU A 106 6.54 -7.71 -12.33
N GLU A 107 7.39 -8.69 -12.63
CA GLU A 107 7.01 -10.11 -12.63
C GLU A 107 6.55 -10.54 -11.23
N ARG A 108 7.17 -9.97 -10.21
CA ARG A 108 6.87 -10.20 -8.79
C ARG A 108 5.94 -9.15 -8.17
N LEU A 109 5.30 -8.29 -8.99
CA LEU A 109 4.28 -7.34 -8.52
C LEU A 109 3.11 -8.09 -7.87
N ARG A 110 2.72 -7.66 -6.68
CA ARG A 110 1.60 -8.24 -5.91
C ARG A 110 0.59 -7.18 -5.54
N ALA A 111 -0.66 -7.59 -5.44
CA ALA A 111 -1.75 -6.72 -5.04
C ALA A 111 -2.59 -7.40 -3.95
N PHE A 112 -2.98 -6.62 -2.94
CA PHE A 112 -3.75 -7.08 -1.80
C PHE A 112 -4.94 -6.16 -1.55
N VAL A 113 -6.04 -6.75 -1.08
CA VAL A 113 -7.16 -6.01 -0.49
C VAL A 113 -7.00 -6.03 1.03
N ALA A 114 -6.77 -4.86 1.61
CA ALA A 114 -6.83 -4.65 3.05
C ALA A 114 -8.30 -4.43 3.47
N SER A 115 -8.76 -5.10 4.53
CA SER A 115 -10.17 -5.11 4.94
C SER A 115 -10.70 -3.79 5.53
N GLY A 116 -9.84 -2.79 5.70
CA GLY A 116 -10.13 -1.53 6.40
C GLY A 116 -9.92 -1.61 7.92
N SER A 117 -9.87 -2.80 8.52
CA SER A 117 -9.40 -2.98 9.90
C SER A 117 -7.89 -3.24 10.00
N GLN A 118 -7.24 -3.30 8.84
CA GLN A 118 -5.81 -3.54 8.69
C GLN A 118 -5.16 -2.24 8.21
N GLY A 119 -4.08 -1.82 8.85
CA GLY A 119 -3.12 -0.91 8.25
C GLY A 119 -1.95 -1.67 7.64
N VAL A 120 -1.04 -0.96 6.98
CA VAL A 120 0.23 -1.51 6.47
C VAL A 120 1.38 -0.60 6.84
N CYS A 121 2.52 -1.19 7.16
CA CYS A 121 3.80 -0.51 7.26
C CYS A 121 4.72 -1.07 6.18
N TYR A 122 5.00 -0.29 5.14
CA TYR A 122 5.99 -0.62 4.12
C TYR A 122 7.39 -0.52 4.70
N ARG A 123 8.24 -1.49 4.37
CA ARG A 123 9.67 -1.43 4.69
C ARG A 123 10.34 -0.31 3.89
N THR A 124 11.40 0.27 4.46
CA THR A 124 12.28 1.22 3.76
C THR A 124 12.68 0.67 2.39
N GLY A 125 12.54 1.49 1.35
CA GLY A 125 12.93 1.17 -0.02
C GLY A 125 11.96 0.30 -0.82
N VAL A 126 10.90 -0.26 -0.22
CA VAL A 126 9.94 -1.11 -0.97
C VAL A 126 9.10 -0.26 -1.91
N TRP A 127 8.99 -0.73 -3.16
CA TRP A 127 8.10 -0.13 -4.15
C TRP A 127 6.64 -0.45 -3.83
N HIS A 128 5.81 0.58 -3.84
CA HIS A 128 4.39 0.47 -3.57
C HIS A 128 3.58 1.51 -4.34
N GLN A 129 2.30 1.24 -4.58
CA GLN A 129 1.38 2.24 -5.09
C GLN A 129 0.95 3.17 -3.95
N GLY A 130 0.83 4.47 -4.25
CA GLY A 130 0.28 5.45 -3.32
C GLY A 130 -1.14 5.10 -2.85
N LEU A 131 -1.57 5.73 -1.75
CA LEU A 131 -2.82 5.43 -1.06
C LEU A 131 -4.03 5.38 -2.01
N SER A 132 -4.61 4.18 -2.20
CA SER A 132 -5.68 3.92 -3.18
C SER A 132 -6.84 3.18 -2.52
N THR A 133 -7.98 3.83 -2.35
CA THR A 133 -9.12 3.28 -1.59
C THR A 133 -10.18 2.66 -2.49
N LEU A 134 -10.83 1.59 -2.02
CA LEU A 134 -11.91 0.93 -2.75
C LEU A 134 -13.29 1.55 -2.45
N ARG A 135 -13.36 2.36 -1.40
CA ARG A 135 -14.50 3.22 -1.07
C ARG A 135 -14.00 4.62 -0.74
N ALA A 136 -14.87 5.60 -0.91
CA ALA A 136 -14.59 7.00 -0.61
C ALA A 136 -15.87 7.72 -0.18
N PRO A 137 -15.77 8.84 0.55
CA PRO A 137 -14.53 9.44 1.07
C PRO A 137 -13.87 8.54 2.11
N ALA A 138 -12.56 8.68 2.28
CA ALA A 138 -11.79 7.89 3.23
C ALA A 138 -10.70 8.72 3.93
N GLN A 139 -10.36 8.35 5.16
CA GLN A 139 -9.30 8.99 5.94
C GLN A 139 -8.27 8.00 6.44
N PHE A 140 -7.00 8.38 6.34
CA PHE A 140 -5.87 7.56 6.79
C PHE A 140 -4.93 8.40 7.67
N ALA A 141 -4.56 7.85 8.82
CA ALA A 141 -3.37 8.31 9.51
C ALA A 141 -2.15 7.75 8.76
N VAL A 142 -1.24 8.64 8.39
CA VAL A 142 0.00 8.30 7.71
C VAL A 142 1.16 8.73 8.59
N THR A 143 2.15 7.85 8.75
CA THR A 143 3.31 8.15 9.58
C THR A 143 4.60 7.56 9.02
N MET A 144 5.66 8.36 9.07
CA MET A 144 7.02 8.00 8.65
C MET A 144 8.03 8.99 9.25
N THR A 145 9.32 8.70 9.08
CA THR A 145 10.39 9.66 9.38
C THR A 145 10.74 10.43 8.11
N LEU A 146 10.82 11.75 8.17
CA LEU A 146 11.10 12.61 7.02
C LEU A 146 12.55 13.09 7.07
N THR A 147 13.15 13.25 5.90
CA THR A 147 14.43 13.95 5.66
C THR A 147 14.29 15.45 5.90
N GLY A 148 13.13 16.02 5.54
CA GLY A 148 12.91 17.47 5.55
C GLY A 148 13.54 18.20 4.36
N ALA A 149 14.14 17.48 3.39
CA ALA A 149 14.75 18.03 2.19
C ALA A 149 13.88 17.81 0.92
N GLY A 150 12.78 17.07 1.03
CA GLY A 150 11.85 16.82 -0.08
C GLY A 150 12.31 15.72 -1.04
N ASP A 151 13.34 14.95 -0.68
CA ASP A 151 13.83 13.76 -1.37
C ASP A 151 13.37 12.45 -0.68
N ASP A 152 12.22 12.52 0.00
CA ASP A 152 11.63 11.41 0.74
C ASP A 152 11.06 10.32 -0.19
N ASP A 153 10.84 10.64 -1.47
CA ASP A 153 10.09 9.81 -2.42
C ASP A 153 10.86 9.63 -3.73
N VAL A 154 10.89 8.39 -4.22
CA VAL A 154 11.33 8.06 -5.58
C VAL A 154 10.15 7.49 -6.34
N PHE A 155 9.87 8.06 -7.51
CA PHE A 155 8.74 7.66 -8.35
C PHE A 155 9.21 6.86 -9.57
N TRP A 156 8.46 5.80 -9.89
CA TRP A 156 8.67 4.99 -11.07
C TRP A 156 7.36 4.84 -11.84
N LYS A 157 7.35 5.39 -13.06
CA LYS A 157 6.16 5.39 -13.92
C LYS A 157 6.01 4.05 -14.61
N MET A 158 4.81 3.48 -14.55
CA MET A 158 4.52 2.21 -15.21
C MET A 158 4.77 2.31 -16.73
N PRO A 159 5.63 1.44 -17.30
CA PRO A 159 5.88 1.41 -18.74
C PRO A 159 4.70 0.80 -19.50
N ASP A 160 3.87 0.02 -18.80
CA ASP A 160 2.72 -0.70 -19.35
C ASP A 160 1.44 -0.42 -18.59
N SER A 161 0.32 -0.65 -19.27
CA SER A 161 -0.97 -0.77 -18.59
C SER A 161 -1.02 -2.06 -17.77
N VAL A 162 -0.86 -1.91 -16.46
CA VAL A 162 -1.18 -2.93 -15.46
C VAL A 162 -2.49 -2.55 -14.78
N SER A 163 -3.40 -3.51 -14.65
CA SER A 163 -4.62 -3.34 -13.88
C SER A 163 -4.79 -4.46 -12.85
N ILE A 164 -5.43 -4.12 -11.74
CA ILE A 164 -5.74 -5.04 -10.66
C ILE A 164 -7.22 -5.37 -10.70
N ALA A 165 -7.55 -6.64 -10.81
CA ALA A 165 -8.90 -7.16 -10.64
C ALA A 165 -9.13 -7.47 -9.16
N ILE A 166 -10.32 -7.14 -8.66
CA ILE A 166 -10.75 -7.45 -7.30
C ILE A 166 -11.83 -8.52 -7.40
N ASP A 167 -11.59 -9.67 -6.79
CA ASP A 167 -12.60 -10.72 -6.73
C ASP A 167 -13.75 -10.28 -5.80
N CYS A 168 -14.98 -10.32 -6.31
CA CYS A 168 -16.20 -9.97 -5.58
C CYS A 168 -16.46 -10.84 -4.35
N THR A 169 -15.73 -11.94 -4.17
CA THR A 169 -15.81 -12.83 -2.99
C THR A 169 -14.94 -12.39 -1.81
N LEU A 170 -14.06 -11.40 -1.99
CA LEU A 170 -13.26 -10.85 -0.90
C LEU A 170 -14.20 -10.12 0.10
N PRO A 171 -14.09 -10.42 1.41
CA PRO A 171 -15.08 -9.96 2.37
C PRO A 171 -15.12 -8.43 2.40
N ALA A 172 -16.27 -7.86 2.03
CA ALA A 172 -16.60 -6.50 2.36
C ALA A 172 -16.51 -6.37 3.89
N SER A 173 -15.70 -5.43 4.37
CA SER A 173 -15.59 -5.03 5.78
C SER A 173 -16.96 -5.12 6.49
N ARG A 174 -17.04 -5.77 7.66
CA ARG A 174 -18.27 -5.75 8.46
C ARG A 174 -18.70 -4.29 8.69
N PRO A 175 -19.99 -3.94 8.47
CA PRO A 175 -20.46 -2.60 8.82
C PRO A 175 -20.22 -2.36 10.31
N ARG A 176 -19.86 -1.12 10.67
CA ARG A 176 -19.85 -0.69 12.08
C ARG A 176 -21.23 -1.00 12.65
N SER A 177 -21.29 -1.81 13.71
CA SER A 177 -22.46 -1.79 14.58
C SER A 177 -22.55 -0.38 15.15
N ASP A 178 -23.64 0.33 14.89
CA ASP A 178 -23.90 1.61 15.51
C ASP A 178 -23.75 1.48 17.04
N PRO A 179 -23.15 2.47 17.73
CA PRO A 179 -23.15 2.46 19.17
C PRO A 179 -24.60 2.43 19.65
N ALA A 180 -24.94 1.41 20.43
CA ALA A 180 -26.24 1.33 21.08
C ALA A 180 -26.48 2.64 21.86
N THR A 181 -27.58 3.32 21.52
CA THR A 181 -28.06 4.55 22.15
C THR A 181 -28.35 4.37 23.64
#